data_AF-A0A8H5C2A7-F1
#
_entry.id   AF-A0A8H5C2A7-F1
#
_cell.length_a   1.000
_cell.length_b   1.000
_cell.length_c   1.000
_cell.angle_alpha   90.00
_cell.angle_beta   90.00
_cell.angle_gamma   90.00
#
_symmetry.space_group_name_H-M   'P 1'
#
loop_
_entity.id
_entity.type
_entity.pdbx_description
1 polymer ?
#
loop_
_entity_poly.entity_id
_entity_poly.type
_entity_poly.pdbx_seq_one_letter_code
_entity_poly.pdbx_strand_id
1 'polypeptide(L)'
;MLESDPGVVVTYFTTGLLYPQIVGEFKRLPPSKYEALQSRLHVLDIAGKEVDLMKPVDAFASSFKSLFSTGTAPITCRSSGKTVGGLPPPSLAIIDPFADYAYEAIWEISSWTIPIIAWWTSNAGAVIRIIGPSRLGGLAEPALETPEGRAEIKQKRLSKQDSS
;
A
#
# COMPACT_ATOMS: atom_id res chain seq x y z
N MET A 1 -17.37 -2.05 -0.59
CA MET A 1 -16.85 -1.74 -1.93
C MET A 1 -17.16 -2.87 -2.90
N LEU A 2 -16.48 -4.03 -2.82
CA LEU A 2 -16.70 -5.12 -3.78
C LEU A 2 -18.13 -5.71 -3.79
N GLU A 3 -18.83 -5.71 -2.65
CA GLU A 3 -20.25 -6.13 -2.60
C GLU A 3 -21.21 -5.07 -3.16
N SER A 4 -20.81 -3.79 -3.12
CA SER A 4 -21.66 -2.64 -3.41
C SER A 4 -21.56 -2.21 -4.88
N ASP A 5 -20.43 -2.51 -5.52
CA ASP A 5 -20.15 -2.17 -6.91
C ASP A 5 -19.55 -3.38 -7.65
N PRO A 6 -20.28 -3.98 -8.61
CA PRO A 6 -19.81 -5.12 -9.37
C PRO A 6 -18.72 -4.75 -10.40
N GLY A 7 -18.59 -3.48 -10.78
CA GLY A 7 -17.59 -3.00 -11.75
C GLY A 7 -16.19 -2.82 -11.16
N VAL A 8 -16.06 -2.85 -9.84
CA VAL A 8 -14.77 -2.67 -9.16
C VAL A 8 -13.97 -3.98 -9.15
N VAL A 9 -12.72 -3.88 -9.60
CA VAL A 9 -11.67 -4.91 -9.48
C VAL A 9 -10.60 -4.40 -8.52
N VAL A 10 -10.16 -5.25 -7.60
CA VAL A 10 -9.14 -4.95 -6.59
C VAL A 10 -7.94 -5.86 -6.79
N THR A 11 -6.78 -5.26 -7.02
CA THR A 11 -5.49 -5.95 -6.97
C THR A 11 -4.79 -5.55 -5.67
N TYR A 12 -4.59 -6.52 -4.78
CA TYR A 12 -3.94 -6.33 -3.50
C TYR A 12 -2.51 -6.88 -3.58
N PHE A 13 -1.52 -6.00 -3.62
CA PHE A 13 -0.12 -6.40 -3.45
C PHE A 13 0.21 -6.62 -1.97
N THR A 14 0.80 -7.77 -1.68
CA THR A 14 1.18 -8.18 -0.34
C THR A 14 2.55 -8.87 -0.36
N THR A 15 3.03 -9.24 0.82
CA THR A 15 4.18 -10.12 1.03
C THR A 15 3.71 -11.52 1.40
N GLY A 16 4.60 -12.50 1.33
CA GLY A 16 4.35 -13.88 1.73
C GLY A 16 4.14 -14.05 3.23
N LEU A 17 4.53 -13.05 4.04
CA LEU A 17 4.24 -12.99 5.47
C LEU A 17 2.74 -12.80 5.74
N LEU A 18 2.11 -11.88 5.02
CA LEU A 18 0.69 -11.53 5.21
C LEU A 18 -0.26 -12.32 4.30
N TYR A 19 0.22 -12.83 3.17
CA TYR A 19 -0.57 -13.59 2.21
C TYR A 19 -1.45 -14.70 2.83
N PRO A 20 -0.92 -15.64 3.65
CA PRO A 20 -1.74 -16.71 4.21
C PRO A 20 -2.81 -16.21 5.17
N GLN A 21 -2.56 -15.11 5.89
CA GLN A 21 -3.53 -14.50 6.81
C GLN A 21 -4.68 -13.88 6.01
N ILE A 22 -4.36 -13.08 5.00
CA ILE A 22 -5.35 -12.43 4.12
C ILE A 22 -6.23 -13.47 3.42
N VAL A 23 -5.62 -14.48 2.80
CA VAL A 23 -6.36 -15.56 2.14
C VAL A 23 -7.16 -16.39 3.15
N GLY A 24 -6.62 -16.59 4.36
CA GLY A 24 -7.30 -17.26 5.45
C GLY A 24 -8.60 -16.56 5.87
N GLU A 25 -8.59 -15.23 5.96
CA GLU A 25 -9.80 -14.45 6.26
C GLU A 25 -10.86 -14.58 5.16
N PHE A 26 -10.46 -14.55 3.88
CA PHE A 26 -11.43 -14.72 2.79
C PHE A 26 -12.08 -16.10 2.77
N LYS A 27 -11.36 -17.15 3.20
CA LYS A 27 -11.92 -18.50 3.33
C LYS A 27 -12.98 -18.62 4.43
N ARG A 28 -13.10 -17.64 5.33
CA ARG A 28 -14.16 -17.60 6.36
C ARG A 28 -15.47 -17.04 5.84
N LEU A 29 -15.48 -16.44 4.63
CA LEU A 29 -16.70 -15.95 4.01
C LEU A 29 -17.61 -17.13 3.58
N PRO A 30 -18.93 -16.92 3.54
CA PRO A 30 -19.84 -17.87 2.90
C PRO A 30 -19.39 -18.21 1.47
N PRO A 31 -19.50 -19.47 1.01
CA PRO A 31 -18.98 -19.90 -0.30
C PRO A 31 -19.45 -19.03 -1.46
N SER A 32 -20.75 -18.70 -1.51
CA SER A 32 -21.34 -17.84 -2.54
C SER A 32 -20.75 -16.43 -2.59
N LYS A 33 -20.40 -15.86 -1.42
CA LYS A 33 -19.71 -14.56 -1.35
C LYS A 33 -18.26 -14.68 -1.81
N TYR A 34 -17.58 -15.73 -1.41
CA TYR A 34 -16.18 -15.95 -1.78
C TYR A 34 -16.03 -16.12 -3.31
N GLU A 35 -16.87 -16.95 -3.93
CA GLU A 35 -16.88 -17.16 -5.38
C GLU A 35 -17.14 -15.85 -6.15
N ALA A 36 -18.10 -15.03 -5.69
CA ALA A 36 -18.41 -13.75 -6.30
C ALA A 36 -17.28 -12.71 -6.20
N LEU A 37 -16.36 -12.86 -5.23
CA LEU A 37 -15.20 -11.98 -5.05
C LEU A 37 -13.98 -12.48 -5.82
N GLN A 38 -13.80 -13.79 -5.99
CA GLN A 38 -12.59 -14.38 -6.59
C GLN A 38 -12.28 -13.86 -8.01
N SER A 39 -13.29 -13.51 -8.80
CA SER A 39 -13.08 -12.97 -10.15
C SER A 39 -12.63 -11.51 -10.19
N ARG A 40 -12.76 -10.79 -9.06
CA ARG A 40 -12.50 -9.34 -8.98
C ARG A 40 -11.53 -8.96 -7.88
N LEU A 41 -11.11 -9.89 -7.03
CA LEU A 41 -10.16 -9.67 -5.95
C LEU A 41 -8.92 -10.54 -6.16
N HIS A 42 -7.83 -9.90 -6.54
CA HIS A 42 -6.55 -10.54 -6.80
C HIS A 42 -5.56 -10.21 -5.69
N VAL A 43 -5.35 -11.15 -4.76
CA VAL A 43 -4.32 -11.03 -3.73
C VAL A 43 -3.02 -11.63 -4.26
N LEU A 44 -1.98 -10.81 -4.39
CA LEU A 44 -0.72 -11.18 -5.01
C LEU A 44 0.44 -10.94 -4.05
N ASP A 45 1.06 -12.03 -3.62
CA ASP A 45 2.36 -11.95 -2.96
C ASP A 45 3.44 -11.63 -3.99
N ILE A 46 3.97 -10.41 -3.94
CA ILE A 46 4.99 -9.93 -4.87
C ILE A 46 6.42 -10.06 -4.32
N ALA A 47 6.58 -10.36 -3.02
CA ALA A 47 7.85 -10.26 -2.32
C ALA A 47 8.39 -11.60 -1.81
N GLY A 48 7.51 -12.55 -1.46
CA GLY A 48 7.87 -13.83 -0.83
C GLY A 48 7.91 -13.73 0.70
N LYS A 49 8.47 -14.75 1.35
CA LYS A 49 8.48 -14.88 2.83
C LYS A 49 9.65 -14.16 3.50
N GLU A 50 10.75 -13.95 2.78
CA GLU A 50 11.96 -13.30 3.30
C GLU A 50 11.84 -11.78 3.10
N VAL A 51 10.95 -11.16 3.86
CA VAL A 51 10.71 -9.70 3.79
C VAL A 51 11.02 -9.05 5.13
N ASP A 52 11.83 -8.01 5.08
CA ASP A 52 12.05 -7.09 6.18
C ASP A 52 10.95 -6.01 6.13
N LEU A 53 10.04 -6.02 7.10
CA LEU A 53 8.92 -5.08 7.17
C LEU A 53 9.36 -3.62 7.38
N MET A 54 10.63 -3.39 7.74
CA MET A 54 11.20 -2.06 7.92
C MET A 54 11.88 -1.54 6.65
N LYS A 55 11.89 -2.31 5.55
CA LYS A 55 12.52 -1.94 4.30
C LYS A 55 11.51 -1.86 3.15
N PRO A 56 11.80 -1.06 2.12
CA PRO A 56 11.05 -1.07 0.88
C PRO A 56 10.91 -2.47 0.29
N VAL A 57 9.78 -2.74 -0.35
CA VAL A 57 9.57 -3.97 -1.11
C VAL A 57 10.09 -3.74 -2.53
N ASP A 58 11.29 -4.25 -2.82
CA ASP A 58 11.97 -4.06 -4.12
C ASP A 58 11.12 -4.45 -5.33
N ALA A 59 10.26 -5.47 -5.19
CA ALA A 59 9.39 -5.95 -6.25
C ALA A 59 8.17 -5.06 -6.52
N PHE A 60 7.91 -4.03 -5.69
CA PHE A 60 6.72 -3.21 -5.81
C PHE A 60 6.69 -2.42 -7.11
N ALA A 61 7.75 -1.64 -7.41
CA ALA A 61 7.77 -0.77 -8.58
C ALA A 61 7.60 -1.57 -9.89
N SER A 62 8.28 -2.69 -10.03
CA SER A 62 8.15 -3.56 -11.20
C SER A 62 6.77 -4.21 -11.30
N SER A 63 6.20 -4.68 -10.19
CA SER A 63 4.84 -5.25 -10.16
C SER A 63 3.77 -4.21 -10.48
N PHE A 64 3.90 -3.01 -9.93
CA PHE A 64 3.00 -1.90 -10.22
C PHE A 64 3.09 -1.45 -11.67
N LYS A 65 4.31 -1.36 -12.23
CA LYS A 65 4.52 -1.05 -13.65
C LYS A 65 3.84 -2.07 -14.55
N SER A 66 3.92 -3.36 -14.23
CA SER A 66 3.21 -4.43 -14.95
C SER A 66 1.68 -4.25 -14.89
N LEU A 67 1.15 -3.86 -13.72
CA LEU A 67 -0.27 -3.62 -13.54
C LEU A 67 -0.76 -2.36 -14.29
N PHE A 68 0.04 -1.29 -14.26
CA PHE A 68 -0.29 -0.01 -14.87
C PHE A 68 -0.18 -0.02 -16.41
N SER A 69 0.79 -0.76 -16.95
CA SER A 69 1.09 -0.77 -18.39
C SER A 69 0.12 -1.68 -19.14
N THR A 70 -1.03 -1.12 -19.56
CA THR A 70 -2.05 -1.71 -20.46
C THR A 70 -2.51 -3.15 -20.16
N GLY A 71 -2.31 -3.64 -18.93
CA GLY A 71 -2.86 -4.90 -18.44
C GLY A 71 -2.30 -6.18 -19.06
N THR A 72 -1.28 -6.12 -19.91
CA THR A 72 -0.77 -7.29 -20.63
C THR A 72 0.34 -8.04 -19.88
N ALA A 73 1.08 -7.36 -19.01
CA ALA A 73 2.20 -7.95 -18.31
C ALA A 73 1.72 -8.86 -17.16
N PRO A 74 2.01 -10.17 -17.20
CA PRO A 74 1.59 -11.09 -16.15
C PRO A 74 2.31 -10.80 -14.83
N ILE A 75 1.60 -10.94 -13.72
CA ILE A 75 2.14 -10.86 -12.35
C ILE A 75 2.00 -12.23 -11.71
N THR A 76 3.11 -12.80 -11.27
CA THR A 76 3.14 -14.11 -10.59
C THR A 76 3.13 -13.93 -9.08
N CYS A 77 2.12 -14.49 -8.43
CA CYS A 77 2.03 -14.54 -6.98
C CYS A 77 3.03 -15.57 -6.43
N ARG A 78 4.06 -15.12 -5.71
CA ARG A 78 5.14 -15.96 -5.17
C ARG A 78 4.65 -17.03 -4.20
N SER A 79 3.63 -16.72 -3.40
CA SER A 79 3.06 -17.66 -2.43
C SER A 79 2.18 -18.75 -3.05
N SER A 80 1.46 -18.47 -4.14
CA SER A 80 0.55 -19.45 -4.76
C SER A 80 1.07 -20.07 -6.06
N GLY A 81 2.13 -19.51 -6.64
CA GLY A 81 2.62 -19.84 -7.97
C GLY A 81 1.69 -19.43 -9.11
N LYS A 82 0.51 -18.86 -8.81
CA LYS A 82 -0.46 -18.45 -9.83
C LYS A 82 -0.01 -17.16 -10.50
N THR A 83 -0.08 -17.16 -11.82
CA THR A 83 0.14 -15.98 -12.66
C THR A 83 -1.20 -15.40 -13.08
N VAL A 84 -1.37 -14.10 -12.87
CA VAL A 84 -2.54 -13.34 -13.33
C VAL A 84 -2.10 -12.33 -14.38
N GLY A 85 -2.88 -12.19 -15.45
CA GLY A 85 -2.69 -11.20 -16.51
C GLY A 85 -4.04 -10.65 -16.94
N GLY A 86 -4.06 -9.62 -17.79
CA GLY A 86 -5.30 -8.99 -18.24
C GLY A 86 -6.00 -8.17 -17.16
N LEU A 87 -5.29 -7.78 -16.10
CA LEU A 87 -5.85 -6.94 -15.04
C LEU A 87 -6.03 -5.51 -15.54
N PRO A 88 -7.14 -4.84 -15.19
CA PRO A 88 -7.33 -3.44 -15.58
C PRO A 88 -6.27 -2.55 -14.92
N PRO A 89 -5.84 -1.47 -15.59
CA PRO A 89 -4.97 -0.48 -14.98
C PRO A 89 -5.67 0.16 -13.77
N PRO A 90 -4.92 0.49 -12.70
CA PRO A 90 -5.50 1.05 -11.49
C PRO A 90 -6.01 2.48 -11.75
N SER A 91 -7.21 2.78 -11.26
CA SER A 91 -7.79 4.13 -11.26
C SER A 91 -7.72 4.82 -9.89
N LEU A 92 -7.34 4.07 -8.85
CA LEU A 92 -7.16 4.51 -7.47
C LEU A 92 -6.12 3.60 -6.81
N ALA A 93 -5.22 4.20 -6.04
CA ALA A 93 -4.32 3.47 -5.17
C ALA A 93 -4.68 3.70 -3.70
N ILE A 94 -4.71 2.62 -2.93
CA ILE A 94 -4.81 2.66 -1.46
C ILE A 94 -3.52 2.06 -0.92
N ILE A 95 -2.79 2.83 -0.12
CA ILE A 95 -1.52 2.41 0.46
C ILE A 95 -1.57 2.44 1.98
N ASP A 96 -0.81 1.56 2.60
CA ASP A 96 -0.49 1.68 4.02
C ASP A 96 0.45 2.90 4.22
N PRO A 97 0.26 3.75 5.25
CA PRO A 97 1.11 4.90 5.53
C PRO A 97 2.59 4.58 5.74
N PHE A 98 2.93 3.33 6.07
CA PHE A 98 4.31 2.85 6.20
C PHE A 98 4.93 2.40 4.87
N ALA A 99 4.17 2.42 3.76
CA ALA A 99 4.65 2.07 2.43
C ALA A 99 4.97 3.32 1.59
N ASP A 100 5.87 4.17 2.09
CA ASP A 100 6.33 5.37 1.38
C ASP A 100 6.97 5.06 0.01
N TYR A 101 7.72 3.97 -0.08
CA TYR A 101 8.26 3.43 -1.34
C TYR A 101 7.17 3.20 -2.40
N ALA A 102 5.95 2.86 -1.98
CA ALA A 102 4.83 2.65 -2.89
C ALA A 102 4.28 3.98 -3.41
N TYR A 103 4.24 5.01 -2.56
CA TYR A 103 3.87 6.36 -2.98
C TYR A 103 4.82 6.86 -4.08
N GLU A 104 6.13 6.78 -3.86
CA GLU A 104 7.14 7.23 -4.82
C GLU A 104 7.05 6.45 -6.14
N ALA A 105 6.96 5.11 -6.08
CA ALA A 105 6.87 4.29 -7.28
C ALA A 105 5.57 4.54 -8.07
N ILE A 106 4.41 4.64 -7.41
CA ILE A 106 3.14 4.94 -8.08
C ILE A 106 3.22 6.31 -8.75
N TRP A 107 3.77 7.28 -8.04
CA TRP A 107 3.96 8.64 -8.50
C TRP A 107 4.80 8.70 -9.77
N GLU A 108 5.98 8.09 -9.76
CA GLU A 108 6.90 8.07 -10.92
C GLU A 108 6.32 7.33 -12.11
N ILE A 109 5.69 6.17 -11.88
CA ILE A 109 5.19 5.29 -12.95
C ILE A 109 3.93 5.86 -13.59
N SER A 110 3.05 6.47 -12.80
CA SER A 110 1.76 6.98 -13.28
C SER A 110 1.77 8.44 -13.70
N SER A 111 2.87 9.17 -13.46
CA SER A 111 2.96 10.61 -13.71
C SER A 111 1.78 11.40 -13.11
N TRP A 112 1.44 11.13 -11.84
CA TRP A 112 0.30 11.72 -11.10
C TRP A 112 -1.11 11.39 -11.62
N THR A 113 -1.28 10.46 -12.56
CA THR A 113 -2.62 10.18 -13.10
C THR A 113 -3.52 9.37 -12.15
N ILE A 114 -2.94 8.76 -11.11
CA ILE A 114 -3.66 7.93 -10.14
C ILE A 114 -3.77 8.65 -8.79
N PRO A 115 -4.98 8.88 -8.26
CA PRO A 115 -5.15 9.35 -6.89
C PRO A 115 -4.66 8.30 -5.89
N ILE A 116 -3.98 8.75 -4.83
CA ILE A 116 -3.45 7.90 -3.76
C ILE A 116 -4.14 8.25 -2.45
N ILE A 117 -4.70 7.25 -1.76
CA ILE A 117 -5.24 7.36 -0.42
C ILE A 117 -4.35 6.57 0.54
N ALA A 118 -3.82 7.23 1.57
CA ALA A 118 -3.16 6.55 2.67
C ALA A 118 -4.22 6.05 3.67
N TRP A 119 -4.28 4.74 3.90
CA TRP A 119 -5.25 4.12 4.80
C TRP A 119 -4.56 3.58 6.06
N TRP A 120 -4.68 4.33 7.16
CA TRP A 120 -4.24 3.88 8.47
C TRP A 120 -5.23 2.85 9.04
N THR A 121 -4.81 1.60 9.21
CA THR A 121 -5.67 0.46 9.62
C THR A 121 -5.94 0.39 11.12
N SER A 122 -5.54 1.40 11.89
CA SER A 122 -5.80 1.53 13.32
C SER A 122 -6.83 2.61 13.65
N ASN A 123 -7.25 2.68 14.92
CA ASN A 123 -8.15 3.73 15.39
C ASN A 123 -7.45 5.09 15.48
N ALA A 124 -8.24 6.17 15.47
CA ALA A 124 -7.73 7.54 15.54
C ALA A 124 -6.87 7.80 16.79
N GLY A 125 -7.19 7.17 17.92
CA GLY A 125 -6.40 7.31 19.15
C GLY A 125 -4.97 6.79 18.99
N ALA A 126 -4.78 5.66 18.32
CA ALA A 126 -3.45 5.13 18.01
C ALA A 126 -2.68 6.05 17.06
N VAL A 127 -3.34 6.61 16.03
CA VAL A 127 -2.72 7.59 15.12
C VAL A 127 -2.28 8.82 15.88
N ILE A 128 -3.17 9.41 16.68
CA ILE A 128 -2.88 10.58 17.52
C ILE A 128 -1.75 10.26 18.49
N ARG A 129 -1.73 9.06 19.08
CA ARG A 129 -0.67 8.67 20.00
C ARG A 129 0.70 8.65 19.32
N ILE A 130 0.80 8.12 18.10
CA ILE A 130 2.09 7.92 17.41
C ILE A 130 2.57 9.22 16.76
N ILE A 131 1.72 9.90 15.99
CA ILE A 131 2.11 11.04 15.15
C ILE A 131 1.40 12.35 15.51
N GLY A 132 0.47 12.32 16.47
CA GLY A 132 -0.28 13.50 16.89
C GLY A 132 0.52 14.43 17.82
N PRO A 133 0.02 15.65 18.00
CA PRO A 133 0.65 16.64 18.87
C PRO A 133 0.54 16.24 20.35
N SER A 134 1.51 16.68 21.14
CA SER A 134 1.61 16.41 22.58
C SER A 134 0.37 16.86 23.35
N ARG A 135 -0.20 18.02 22.97
CA ARG A 135 -1.44 18.57 23.57
C ARG A 135 -2.67 17.67 23.39
N LEU A 136 -2.64 16.71 22.46
CA LEU A 136 -3.70 15.72 22.24
C LEU A 136 -3.31 14.32 22.75
N GLY A 137 -2.22 14.21 23.52
CA GLY A 137 -1.69 12.92 24.04
C GLY A 137 -0.73 12.20 23.08
N GLY A 138 -0.32 12.85 22.00
CA GLY A 138 0.60 12.29 21.02
C GLY A 138 2.08 12.33 21.42
N LEU A 139 2.90 11.69 20.59
CA LEU A 139 4.35 11.55 20.77
C LEU A 139 5.18 12.35 19.75
N ALA A 140 4.52 13.15 18.89
CA ALA A 140 5.24 14.00 17.96
C ALA A 140 6.12 15.02 18.69
N GLU A 141 7.29 15.33 18.11
CA GLU A 141 8.17 16.36 18.64
C GLU A 141 7.42 17.70 18.73
N PRO A 142 7.44 18.40 19.89
CA PRO A 142 6.72 19.66 20.05
C PRO A 142 7.06 20.73 19.00
N ALA A 143 8.29 20.69 18.46
CA ALA A 143 8.73 21.58 17.39
C ALA A 143 7.83 21.49 16.14
N LEU A 144 7.29 20.30 15.82
CA LEU A 144 6.39 20.09 14.68
C LEU A 144 5.03 20.79 14.84
N GLU A 145 4.69 21.22 16.06
CA GLU A 145 3.45 21.98 16.31
C GLU A 145 3.54 23.43 15.82
N THR A 146 4.76 23.97 15.65
CA THR A 146 5.00 25.35 15.20
C THR A 146 5.37 25.43 13.71
N PRO A 147 4.98 26.49 12.98
CA PRO A 147 5.47 26.74 11.62
C PRO A 147 7.01 26.76 11.53
N GLU A 148 7.67 27.38 12.50
CA GLU A 148 9.11 27.55 12.56
C GLU A 148 9.83 26.20 12.72
N GLY A 149 9.39 25.38 13.68
CA GLY A 149 9.96 24.05 13.88
C GLY A 149 9.70 23.11 12.70
N ARG A 150 8.55 23.22 12.02
CA ARG A 150 8.31 22.50 10.75
C ARG A 150 9.28 22.94 9.65
N ALA A 151 9.56 24.23 9.54
CA ALA A 151 10.51 24.75 8.56
C ALA A 151 11.94 24.27 8.86
N GLU A 152 12.36 24.28 10.12
CA GLU A 152 13.67 23.80 10.56
C GLU A 152 13.86 22.30 10.27
N ILE A 153 12.87 21.47 10.61
CA ILE A 153 12.92 20.03 10.33
C ILE A 153 12.92 19.76 8.82
N LYS A 154 12.16 20.53 8.04
CA LYS A 154 12.18 20.43 6.57
C LYS A 154 13.56 20.74 6.01
N GLN A 155 14.20 21.82 6.47
CA GLN A 155 15.57 22.15 6.07
C GLN A 155 16.58 21.05 6.45
N LYS A 156 16.50 20.51 7.67
CA LYS A 156 17.37 19.41 8.12
C LYS A 156 17.22 18.14 7.27
N ARG A 157 16.01 17.83 6.78
CA ARG A 157 15.77 16.69 5.89
C ARG A 157 16.39 16.92 4.50
N LEU A 158 16.18 18.11 3.94
CA LEU A 158 16.77 18.48 2.64
C LEU A 158 18.29 18.45 2.69
N SER A 159 18.91 19.01 3.74
CA SER A 159 20.37 18.99 3.88
C SER A 159 20.97 17.59 4.07
N LYS A 160 20.20 16.63 4.61
CA LYS A 160 20.65 15.22 4.76
C LYS A 160 20.57 14.45 3.44
N GLN A 161 19.61 14.78 2.57
CA GLN A 161 19.50 14.17 1.23
C GLN A 161 20.66 14.57 0.31
N ASP A 162 21.20 15.78 0.43
CA ASP A 162 22.34 16.24 -0.38
C ASP A 162 23.70 15.66 0.06
N SER A 163 23.74 14.95 1.20
CA SER A 163 24.96 14.43 1.82
C SER A 163 25.13 12.90 1.70
N SER A 164 24.22 12.21 1.02
CA SER A 164 24.19 10.74 0.83
C SER A 164 24.21 10.40 -0.65
#